data_AF-E9H5J0-F1
#
_entry.id   AF-E9H5J0-F1
#
_cell.length_a   1.000
_cell.length_b   1.000
_cell.length_c   1.000
_cell.angle_alpha   90.00
_cell.angle_beta   90.00
_cell.angle_gamma   90.00
#
_symmetry.space_group_name_H-M   'P 1'
#
loop_
_entity.id
_entity.type
_entity.pdbx_description
1 polymer ?
#
loop_
_entity_poly.entity_id
_entity_poly.type
_entity_poly.pdbx_seq_one_letter_code
_entity_poly.pdbx_strand_id
1 'polypeptide(L)'
;MVRSYADLSALASLVSELKILIHLGSHLNIVNLLGACTDVANGDFLVIVEYCHFGNLLNHLLANRHCYMDQVNENGELAQLDSFQDVSRYFIHSIDNIFIELRTPQGQSTDVECTDDQTNHPFSTRDLTCWAFQIARGMDYLSGRNVIHGDLAARNVLLATNGVVKIADFGLSRKVYQDSNYKKKGEGMLPVKWMAIESLTDRIYSSQSDVWAFGITMWEMFSLGKAPYPEMEDIGGLIQHLEGGGRMEMPRNAPNGVAEIISRCWKADPNVRPTFAQLEHMLGDWVEESIRTNYVEMNEPYSRRNAERFGNLVDEFMSQESSTSQQPTTGYVNVQEV
;
A
#
# COMPACT_ATOMS: atom_id res chain seq x y z
N MET A 1 3.96 -17.43 3.36
CA MET A 1 4.45 -18.83 3.42
C MET A 1 3.24 -19.75 3.47
N VAL A 2 3.08 -20.63 2.48
CA VAL A 2 2.00 -21.61 2.43
C VAL A 2 2.62 -22.94 2.83
N ARG A 3 2.27 -23.46 4.03
CA ARG A 3 2.80 -24.76 4.52
C ARG A 3 2.19 -25.91 3.73
N SER A 4 2.83 -27.08 3.74
CA SER A 4 2.43 -28.31 3.03
C SER A 4 1.01 -28.85 3.29
N TYR A 5 0.24 -28.23 4.19
CA TYR A 5 -1.17 -28.53 4.49
C TYR A 5 -2.13 -27.40 4.11
N ALA A 6 -1.67 -26.39 3.37
CA ALA A 6 -2.51 -25.25 3.04
C ALA A 6 -3.57 -25.62 2.00
N ASP A 7 -4.78 -25.14 2.25
CA ASP A 7 -5.92 -25.25 1.35
C ASP A 7 -5.57 -24.74 -0.06
N LEU A 8 -6.07 -25.41 -1.10
CA LEU A 8 -5.93 -25.02 -2.51
C LEU A 8 -6.29 -23.55 -2.75
N SER A 9 -7.23 -23.02 -1.96
CA SER A 9 -7.61 -21.61 -1.93
C SER A 9 -6.46 -20.66 -1.55
N ALA A 10 -5.65 -21.03 -0.55
CA ALA A 10 -4.51 -20.24 -0.10
C ALA A 10 -3.38 -20.24 -1.14
N LEU A 11 -3.12 -21.39 -1.78
CA LEU A 11 -2.16 -21.47 -2.89
C LEU A 11 -2.62 -20.64 -4.09
N ALA A 12 -3.89 -20.72 -4.47
CA ALA A 12 -4.44 -19.92 -5.55
C ALA A 12 -4.33 -18.41 -5.28
N SER A 13 -4.58 -17.99 -4.04
CA SER A 13 -4.42 -16.59 -3.61
C SER A 13 -2.95 -16.14 -3.71
N LEU A 14 -2.00 -16.97 -3.27
CA LEU A 14 -0.58 -16.65 -3.35
C LEU A 14 -0.04 -16.61 -4.79
N VAL A 15 -0.55 -17.50 -5.66
CA VAL A 15 -0.25 -17.45 -7.11
C VAL A 15 -0.82 -16.19 -7.75
N SER A 16 -2.03 -15.78 -7.37
CA SER A 16 -2.65 -14.54 -7.85
C SER A 16 -1.82 -13.33 -7.43
N GLU A 17 -1.42 -13.26 -6.16
CA GLU A 17 -0.56 -12.21 -5.62
C GLU A 17 0.78 -12.14 -6.37
N LEU A 18 1.45 -13.27 -6.60
CA LEU A 18 2.68 -13.32 -7.40
C LEU A 18 2.48 -12.72 -8.81
N LYS A 19 1.38 -13.08 -9.49
CA LYS A 19 1.06 -12.55 -10.83
C LYS A 19 0.81 -11.04 -10.81
N ILE A 20 0.16 -10.52 -9.77
CA ILE A 20 -0.06 -9.08 -9.60
C ILE A 20 1.26 -8.36 -9.37
N LEU A 21 2.10 -8.84 -8.45
CA LEU A 21 3.42 -8.24 -8.17
C LEU A 21 4.32 -8.23 -9.40
N ILE A 22 4.33 -9.34 -10.17
CA ILE A 22 5.03 -9.39 -11.47
C ILE A 22 4.46 -8.35 -12.44
N HIS A 23 3.14 -8.22 -12.56
CA HIS A 23 2.51 -7.25 -13.47
C HIS A 23 2.80 -5.80 -13.09
N LEU A 24 2.77 -5.49 -11.79
CA LEU A 24 2.97 -4.13 -11.29
C LEU A 24 4.38 -3.60 -11.60
N GLY A 25 5.39 -4.46 -11.55
CA GLY A 25 6.78 -4.01 -11.56
C GLY A 25 7.13 -3.36 -10.23
N SER A 26 8.03 -2.37 -10.27
CA SER A 26 8.65 -1.81 -9.10
C SER A 26 8.24 -0.37 -8.81
N HIS A 27 7.96 -0.06 -7.54
CA HIS A 27 7.65 1.30 -7.08
C HIS A 27 8.07 1.47 -5.62
N LEU A 28 8.50 2.68 -5.25
CA LEU A 28 8.96 2.98 -3.90
C LEU A 28 7.90 2.61 -2.84
N ASN A 29 6.64 2.98 -3.08
CA ASN A 29 5.54 2.81 -2.13
C ASN A 29 4.73 1.53 -2.31
N ILE A 30 5.26 0.53 -3.02
CA ILE A 30 4.69 -0.81 -3.15
C ILE A 30 5.69 -1.82 -2.62
N VAL A 31 5.22 -2.89 -1.97
CA VAL A 31 6.10 -4.02 -1.61
C VAL A 31 6.60 -4.68 -2.89
N ASN A 32 7.92 -4.66 -3.10
CA ASN A 32 8.50 -5.17 -4.34
C ASN A 32 8.83 -6.66 -4.23
N LEU A 33 8.54 -7.38 -5.31
CA LEU A 33 8.98 -8.76 -5.52
C LEU A 33 10.49 -8.81 -5.74
N LEU A 34 11.16 -9.67 -4.98
CA LEU A 34 12.60 -9.97 -5.13
C LEU A 34 12.83 -11.30 -5.84
N GLY A 35 11.89 -12.24 -5.71
CA GLY A 35 11.96 -13.54 -6.37
C GLY A 35 10.80 -14.45 -5.98
N ALA A 36 10.76 -15.64 -6.56
CA ALA A 36 9.83 -16.69 -6.17
C ALA A 36 10.49 -18.07 -6.28
N CYS A 37 10.15 -18.97 -5.36
CA CYS A 37 10.42 -20.40 -5.50
C CYS A 37 9.10 -21.06 -5.88
N THR A 38 9.06 -21.73 -7.03
CA THR A 38 7.84 -22.36 -7.57
C THR A 38 8.03 -23.86 -7.75
N ASP A 39 8.82 -24.49 -6.90
CA ASP A 39 9.00 -25.95 -6.92
C ASP A 39 7.81 -26.64 -6.24
N VAL A 40 6.68 -26.62 -6.95
CA VAL A 40 5.42 -27.22 -6.50
C VAL A 40 5.56 -28.73 -6.33
N ALA A 41 6.48 -29.38 -7.07
CA ALA A 41 6.72 -30.81 -6.98
C ALA A 41 7.32 -31.23 -5.63
N ASN A 42 8.14 -30.37 -5.04
CA ASN A 42 8.69 -30.55 -3.69
C ASN A 42 7.84 -29.88 -2.59
N GLY A 43 6.69 -29.30 -2.94
CA GLY A 43 5.76 -28.66 -2.00
C GLY A 43 6.12 -27.23 -1.62
N ASP A 44 7.10 -26.61 -2.31
CA ASP A 44 7.60 -25.27 -2.01
C ASP A 44 7.04 -24.23 -3.00
N PHE A 45 6.09 -23.43 -2.52
CA PHE A 45 5.67 -22.20 -3.20
C PHE A 45 5.93 -20.99 -2.29
N LEU A 46 7.01 -20.26 -2.60
CA LEU A 46 7.45 -19.09 -1.84
C LEU A 46 7.47 -17.86 -2.73
N VAL A 47 6.94 -16.75 -2.22
CA VAL A 47 7.08 -15.42 -2.81
C VAL A 47 8.02 -14.63 -1.90
N ILE A 48 9.12 -14.14 -2.45
CA ILE A 48 10.18 -13.42 -1.74
C ILE A 48 10.01 -11.94 -2.05
N VAL A 49 9.79 -11.11 -1.03
CA VAL A 49 9.51 -9.68 -1.16
C VAL A 49 10.43 -8.85 -0.27
N GLU A 50 10.48 -7.53 -0.51
CA GLU A 50 11.17 -6.59 0.37
C GLU A 50 10.67 -6.69 1.82
N TYR A 51 11.61 -6.69 2.77
CA TYR A 51 11.31 -6.71 4.19
C TYR A 51 11.07 -5.28 4.72
N CYS A 52 9.97 -5.10 5.46
CA CYS A 52 9.61 -3.85 6.11
C CYS A 52 9.76 -4.00 7.63
N HIS A 53 10.82 -3.40 8.18
CA HIS A 53 11.28 -3.63 9.56
C HIS A 53 10.21 -3.35 10.62
N PHE A 54 9.39 -2.31 10.46
CA PHE A 54 8.42 -1.89 11.48
C PHE A 54 7.05 -2.56 11.37
N GLY A 55 6.88 -3.53 10.46
CA GLY A 55 5.61 -4.23 10.26
C GLY A 55 4.54 -3.34 9.62
N ASN A 56 3.26 -3.61 9.91
CA ASN A 56 2.14 -2.84 9.36
C ASN A 56 1.82 -1.58 10.17
N LEU A 57 1.27 -0.56 9.50
CA LEU A 57 0.93 0.72 10.12
C LEU A 57 -0.09 0.58 11.25
N LEU A 58 -1.08 -0.32 11.14
CA LEU A 58 -2.08 -0.49 12.22
C LEU A 58 -1.41 -0.87 13.54
N ASN A 59 -0.56 -1.90 13.53
CA ASN A 59 0.17 -2.34 14.70
C ASN A 59 1.16 -1.27 15.18
N HIS A 60 1.85 -0.60 14.25
CA HIS A 60 2.78 0.48 14.57
C HIS A 60 2.09 1.64 15.30
N LEU A 61 0.93 2.09 14.82
CA LEU A 61 0.12 3.14 15.45
C LEU A 61 -0.36 2.73 16.84
N LEU A 62 -0.92 1.51 16.96
CA LEU A 62 -1.43 1.00 18.23
C LEU A 62 -0.33 0.87 19.30
N ALA A 63 0.86 0.41 18.90
CA ALA A 63 2.00 0.22 19.79
C ALA A 63 2.65 1.55 20.24
N ASN A 64 2.59 2.60 19.42
CA ASN A 64 3.30 3.86 19.66
C ASN A 64 2.40 5.07 19.96
N ARG A 65 1.08 4.88 20.09
CA ARG A 65 0.13 5.99 20.34
C ARG A 65 0.43 6.81 21.60
N HIS A 66 1.14 6.26 22.59
CA HIS A 66 1.51 6.97 23.83
C HIS A 66 2.65 7.98 23.62
N CYS A 67 3.42 7.85 22.53
CA CYS A 67 4.46 8.80 22.14
C CYS A 67 4.10 9.60 20.88
N TYR A 68 2.80 9.62 20.51
CA TYR A 68 2.30 10.44 19.42
C TYR A 68 2.38 11.94 19.75
N MET A 69 2.93 12.72 18.83
CA MET A 69 3.02 14.18 18.92
C MET A 69 1.92 14.84 18.08
N ASP A 70 0.88 15.34 18.76
CA ASP A 70 -0.17 16.13 18.11
C ASP A 70 0.35 17.53 17.78
N GLN A 71 0.21 17.92 16.51
CA GLN A 71 0.64 19.21 15.99
C GLN A 71 -0.53 20.02 15.42
N VAL A 72 -1.77 19.60 15.69
CA VAL A 72 -2.98 20.34 15.32
C VAL A 72 -3.30 21.39 16.39
N ASN A 73 -3.47 22.64 15.98
CA ASN A 73 -3.84 23.74 16.88
C ASN A 73 -5.36 23.76 17.18
N GLU A 74 -5.80 24.67 18.05
CA GLU A 74 -7.22 24.81 18.42
C GLU A 74 -8.15 25.15 17.25
N ASN A 75 -7.62 25.73 16.18
CA ASN A 75 -8.37 26.05 14.96
C ASN A 75 -8.46 24.86 13.99
N GLY A 76 -7.83 23.72 14.29
CA GLY A 76 -7.76 22.56 13.41
C GLY A 76 -6.69 22.69 12.32
N GLU A 77 -5.74 23.59 12.45
CA GLU A 77 -4.65 23.80 11.50
C GLU A 77 -3.36 23.16 12.01
N LEU A 78 -2.53 22.69 11.07
CA LEU A 78 -1.22 22.13 11.40
C LEU A 78 -0.27 23.27 11.78
N ALA A 79 0.33 23.20 12.97
CA ALA A 79 1.19 24.26 13.52
C ALA A 79 2.34 24.62 12.56
N GLN A 80 2.57 25.92 12.32
CA GLN A 80 3.67 26.39 11.47
C GLN A 80 5.03 26.02 12.08
N LEU A 81 5.97 25.64 11.23
CA LEU A 81 7.36 25.39 11.63
C LEU A 81 8.09 26.74 11.67
N ASP A 82 7.95 27.47 12.78
CA ASP A 82 8.40 28.87 12.87
C ASP A 82 9.91 29.02 13.08
N SER A 83 10.65 27.94 13.39
CA SER A 83 12.08 28.00 13.65
C SER A 83 12.90 26.95 12.91
N PHE A 84 14.16 27.29 12.60
CA PHE A 84 15.15 26.35 12.05
C PHE A 84 15.38 25.14 12.99
N GLN A 85 15.14 25.31 14.29
CA GLN A 85 15.18 24.21 15.27
C GLN A 85 13.98 23.27 15.17
N ASP A 86 12.80 23.76 14.77
CA ASP A 86 11.62 22.93 14.53
C ASP A 86 11.71 22.19 13.20
N VAL A 87 12.27 22.84 12.16
CA VAL A 87 12.64 22.19 10.89
C VAL A 87 13.73 21.15 11.13
N SER A 88 14.78 21.45 11.89
CA SER A 88 15.78 20.46 12.29
C SER A 88 15.19 19.35 13.15
N ARG A 89 14.28 19.61 14.10
CA ARG A 89 13.65 18.54 14.91
C ARG A 89 12.77 17.63 14.03
N TYR A 90 12.12 18.18 13.02
CA TYR A 90 11.37 17.44 12.00
C TYR A 90 12.29 16.63 11.08
N PHE A 91 13.40 17.22 10.60
CA PHE A 91 14.46 16.51 9.88
C PHE A 91 15.17 15.47 10.76
N ILE A 92 15.36 15.71 12.06
CA ILE A 92 15.95 14.79 13.04
C ILE A 92 14.98 13.63 13.32
N HIS A 93 13.66 13.85 13.35
CA HIS A 93 12.70 12.74 13.44
C HIS A 93 12.50 11.98 12.11
N SER A 94 12.60 12.66 10.97
CA SER A 94 12.47 12.06 9.63
C SER A 94 13.75 11.38 9.15
N ILE A 95 14.94 11.88 9.55
CA ILE A 95 16.26 11.40 9.13
C ILE A 95 17.11 10.80 10.27
N ASP A 96 17.06 11.28 11.51
CA ASP A 96 17.91 10.72 12.58
C ASP A 96 17.26 9.55 13.35
N ASN A 97 15.94 9.37 13.32
CA ASN A 97 15.34 8.08 13.73
C ASN A 97 15.77 6.90 12.82
N ILE A 98 16.39 7.20 11.66
CA ILE A 98 17.08 6.24 10.79
C ILE A 98 18.53 6.00 11.23
N PHE A 99 19.17 7.01 11.81
CA PHE A 99 20.61 7.02 12.09
C PHE A 99 20.99 6.63 13.52
N ILE A 100 20.03 6.41 14.43
CA ILE A 100 20.34 5.87 15.77
C ILE A 100 21.01 4.48 15.67
N GLU A 101 20.80 3.71 14.58
CA GLU A 101 21.57 2.48 14.34
C GLU A 101 23.00 2.71 13.82
N LEU A 102 23.33 3.88 13.25
CA LEU A 102 24.60 4.12 12.55
C LEU A 102 25.56 5.10 13.25
N ARG A 103 25.23 5.60 14.45
CA ARG A 103 26.15 6.42 15.26
C ARG A 103 26.48 5.79 16.61
N THR A 104 27.20 4.68 16.58
CA THR A 104 28.27 4.41 17.56
C THR A 104 29.61 4.75 16.92
N PRO A 105 30.22 5.91 17.22
CA PRO A 105 31.60 6.14 16.85
C PRO A 105 32.50 5.44 17.85
N GLN A 106 33.08 4.32 17.39
CA GLN A 106 34.43 3.78 17.67
C GLN A 106 34.43 2.29 18.07
N GLY A 107 34.81 1.48 17.07
CA GLY A 107 35.51 0.20 17.15
C GLY A 107 35.49 -0.56 18.48
N GLN A 108 34.55 -1.49 18.60
CA GLN A 108 34.78 -2.81 19.17
C GLN A 108 33.74 -3.76 18.60
N SER A 109 34.23 -4.78 17.88
CA SER A 109 33.43 -5.92 17.44
C SER A 109 32.93 -6.67 18.66
N THR A 110 31.64 -6.57 18.94
CA THR A 110 30.92 -7.53 19.76
C THR A 110 29.71 -7.94 18.95
N ASP A 111 29.55 -9.23 18.70
CA ASP A 111 28.32 -9.81 18.17
C ASP A 111 27.17 -9.39 19.10
N VAL A 112 26.40 -8.38 18.69
CA VAL A 112 25.22 -7.93 19.42
C VAL A 112 24.08 -8.83 18.97
N GLU A 113 23.77 -9.82 19.79
CA GLU A 113 22.49 -10.51 19.73
C GLU A 113 21.37 -9.47 19.82
N CYS A 114 20.54 -9.40 18.77
CA CYS A 114 19.31 -8.61 18.77
C CYS A 114 18.36 -9.15 19.85
N THR A 115 18.36 -8.52 21.02
CA THR A 115 17.28 -8.68 21.99
C THR A 115 16.26 -7.56 21.78
N ASP A 116 15.17 -7.95 21.16
CA ASP A 116 13.88 -7.28 21.06
C ASP A 116 13.31 -7.01 22.46
N ASP A 117 13.26 -5.75 22.92
CA ASP A 117 12.21 -5.24 23.82
C ASP A 117 12.33 -3.70 24.03
N GLN A 118 11.30 -2.95 23.60
CA GLN A 118 10.98 -1.55 23.96
C GLN A 118 11.83 -0.40 23.38
N THR A 119 11.94 -0.28 22.06
CA THR A 119 12.24 1.04 21.47
C THR A 119 10.93 1.75 21.11
N ASN A 120 10.61 2.83 21.84
CA ASN A 120 9.51 3.72 21.45
C ASN A 120 9.85 4.32 20.07
N HIS A 121 8.92 4.23 19.11
CA HIS A 121 9.02 4.89 17.81
C HIS A 121 8.05 6.08 17.78
N PRO A 122 8.45 7.26 18.29
CA PRO A 122 7.59 8.43 18.27
C PRO A 122 7.28 8.86 16.84
N PHE A 123 6.04 9.26 16.61
CA PHE A 123 5.56 9.80 15.34
C PHE A 123 4.63 10.99 15.59
N SER A 124 4.43 11.81 14.57
CA SER A 124 3.72 13.09 14.63
C SER A 124 2.59 13.18 13.61
N THR A 125 1.75 14.21 13.72
CA THR A 125 0.72 14.52 12.71
C THR A 125 1.31 14.68 11.31
N ARG A 126 2.53 15.22 11.20
CA ARG A 126 3.25 15.36 9.93
C ARG A 126 3.65 14.02 9.34
N ASP A 127 4.09 13.07 10.17
CA ASP A 127 4.42 11.71 9.71
C ASP A 127 3.18 11.02 9.13
N LEU A 128 2.03 11.15 9.79
CA LEU A 128 0.75 10.64 9.26
C LEU A 128 0.41 11.25 7.89
N THR A 129 0.67 12.55 7.71
CA THR A 129 0.43 13.27 6.46
C THR A 129 1.39 12.80 5.36
N CYS A 130 2.67 12.61 5.68
CA CYS A 130 3.66 12.05 4.76
C CYS A 130 3.34 10.61 4.36
N TRP A 131 2.87 9.77 5.28
CA TRP A 131 2.43 8.41 4.97
C TRP A 131 1.19 8.41 4.08
N ALA A 132 0.22 9.31 4.31
CA ALA A 132 -0.97 9.42 3.47
C ALA A 132 -0.59 9.83 2.03
N PHE A 133 0.31 10.80 1.87
CA PHE A 133 0.87 11.19 0.57
C PHE A 133 1.54 10.01 -0.15
N GLN A 134 2.39 9.27 0.55
CA GLN A 134 3.07 8.08 0.00
C GLN A 134 2.11 6.96 -0.40
N ILE A 135 1.07 6.70 0.39
CA ILE A 135 0.02 5.73 0.04
C ILE A 135 -0.73 6.20 -1.21
N ALA A 136 -1.08 7.49 -1.31
CA ALA A 136 -1.74 8.05 -2.49
C ALA A 136 -0.88 7.87 -3.76
N ARG A 137 0.44 8.12 -3.68
CA ARG A 137 1.40 7.84 -4.77
C ARG A 137 1.42 6.37 -5.19
N GLY A 138 1.47 5.47 -4.21
CA GLY A 138 1.43 4.02 -4.48
C GLY A 138 0.12 3.59 -5.15
N MET A 139 -1.01 4.10 -4.68
CA MET A 139 -2.31 3.79 -5.26
C MET A 139 -2.53 4.41 -6.65
N ASP A 140 -1.97 5.58 -6.92
CA ASP A 140 -1.94 6.17 -8.27
C ASP A 140 -1.14 5.27 -9.23
N TYR A 141 0.01 4.75 -8.78
CA TYR A 141 0.81 3.80 -9.55
C TYR A 141 0.05 2.50 -9.89
N LEU A 142 -0.73 1.96 -8.93
CA LEU A 142 -1.64 0.81 -9.15
C LEU A 142 -2.73 1.14 -10.17
N SER A 143 -3.40 2.29 -10.00
CA SER A 143 -4.49 2.73 -10.87
C SER A 143 -4.00 2.92 -12.30
N GLY A 144 -2.84 3.55 -12.51
CA GLY A 144 -2.20 3.70 -13.82
C GLY A 144 -1.80 2.38 -14.48
N ARG A 145 -1.75 1.28 -13.72
CA ARG A 145 -1.52 -0.11 -14.21
C ARG A 145 -2.79 -0.94 -14.27
N ASN A 146 -3.95 -0.30 -14.09
CA ASN A 146 -5.27 -0.92 -14.11
C ASN A 146 -5.39 -2.06 -13.08
N VAL A 147 -4.79 -1.87 -11.89
CA VAL A 147 -4.91 -2.77 -10.75
C VAL A 147 -5.79 -2.13 -9.69
N ILE A 148 -6.81 -2.87 -9.26
CA ILE A 148 -7.64 -2.52 -8.09
C ILE A 148 -7.09 -3.30 -6.90
N HIS A 149 -6.78 -2.61 -5.81
CA HIS A 149 -6.26 -3.23 -4.59
C HIS A 149 -7.34 -4.10 -3.93
N GLY A 150 -8.52 -3.53 -3.69
CA GLY A 150 -9.69 -4.24 -3.16
C GLY A 150 -9.67 -4.52 -1.65
N ASP A 151 -8.52 -4.40 -1.00
CA ASP A 151 -8.39 -4.47 0.46
C ASP A 151 -7.42 -3.43 1.06
N LEU A 152 -7.53 -2.17 0.64
CA LEU A 152 -6.66 -1.12 1.17
C LEU A 152 -7.08 -0.79 2.61
N ALA A 153 -6.15 -0.96 3.55
CA ALA A 153 -6.34 -0.71 4.98
C ALA A 153 -4.98 -0.49 5.66
N ALA A 154 -4.95 0.11 6.85
CA ALA A 154 -3.69 0.35 7.57
C ALA A 154 -2.91 -0.94 7.89
N ARG A 155 -3.60 -2.08 8.06
CA ARG A 155 -2.98 -3.41 8.23
C ARG A 155 -2.22 -3.92 6.99
N ASN A 156 -2.56 -3.40 5.81
CA ASN A 156 -2.00 -3.79 4.51
C ASN A 156 -1.02 -2.71 3.98
N VAL A 157 -0.62 -1.76 4.83
CA VAL A 157 0.45 -0.82 4.55
C VAL A 157 1.58 -1.11 5.52
N LEU A 158 2.76 -1.45 4.99
CA LEU A 158 3.95 -1.75 5.76
C LEU A 158 4.85 -0.51 5.90
N LEU A 159 5.53 -0.39 7.03
CA LEU A 159 6.50 0.66 7.31
C LEU A 159 7.92 0.09 7.24
N ALA A 160 8.69 0.58 6.27
CA ALA A 160 10.10 0.29 6.10
C ALA A 160 10.96 1.33 6.83
N THR A 161 12.28 1.18 6.72
CA THR A 161 13.22 2.20 7.18
C THR A 161 12.98 3.54 6.46
N ASN A 162 13.44 4.62 7.07
CA ASN A 162 13.37 5.96 6.48
C ASN A 162 11.95 6.54 6.34
N GLY A 163 11.01 6.06 7.16
CA GLY A 163 9.63 6.53 7.10
C GLY A 163 8.95 6.21 5.76
N VAL A 164 9.46 5.21 5.02
CA VAL A 164 8.91 4.80 3.74
C VAL A 164 7.79 3.79 3.98
N VAL A 165 6.60 4.09 3.48
CA VAL A 165 5.47 3.16 3.54
C VAL A 165 5.27 2.43 2.22
N LYS A 166 4.90 1.15 2.30
CA LYS A 166 4.73 0.25 1.16
C LYS A 166 3.41 -0.48 1.24
N ILE A 167 2.57 -0.33 0.22
CA ILE A 167 1.30 -1.06 0.11
C ILE A 167 1.61 -2.54 -0.18
N ALA A 168 0.91 -3.42 0.52
CA ALA A 168 1.12 -4.86 0.54
C ALA A 168 -0.22 -5.62 0.51
N ASP A 169 -0.14 -6.96 0.49
CA ASP A 169 -1.29 -7.88 0.51
C ASP A 169 -2.22 -7.73 -0.71
N PHE A 170 -1.73 -8.25 -1.84
CA PHE A 170 -2.48 -8.26 -3.10
C PHE A 170 -3.38 -9.50 -3.26
N GLY A 171 -3.68 -10.22 -2.17
CA GLY A 171 -4.47 -11.44 -2.19
C GLY A 171 -5.90 -11.25 -2.71
N LEU A 172 -6.44 -10.02 -2.63
CA LEU A 172 -7.75 -9.64 -3.15
C LEU A 172 -7.69 -8.72 -4.38
N SER A 173 -6.49 -8.42 -4.87
CA SER A 173 -6.28 -7.51 -5.99
C SER A 173 -6.60 -8.15 -7.34
N ARG A 174 -6.99 -7.31 -8.31
CA ARG A 174 -7.40 -7.76 -9.64
C ARG A 174 -7.04 -6.76 -10.74
N LYS A 175 -6.92 -7.25 -11.97
CA LYS A 175 -6.75 -6.43 -13.18
C LYS A 175 -8.12 -6.04 -13.74
N VAL A 176 -8.32 -4.76 -14.05
CA VAL A 176 -9.62 -4.21 -14.49
C VAL A 176 -10.16 -4.90 -15.76
N TYR A 177 -9.30 -5.25 -16.72
CA TYR A 177 -9.72 -5.76 -18.02
C TYR A 177 -9.97 -7.28 -18.09
N GLN A 178 -9.54 -8.06 -17.09
CA GLN A 178 -9.61 -9.52 -17.16
C GLN A 178 -10.84 -10.10 -16.43
N ASP A 179 -11.57 -9.30 -15.65
CA ASP A 179 -12.60 -9.78 -14.71
C ASP A 179 -13.98 -9.09 -14.86
N SER A 180 -14.37 -8.65 -16.06
CA SER A 180 -15.64 -7.95 -16.28
C SER A 180 -16.90 -8.76 -15.92
N ASN A 181 -16.78 -10.08 -15.68
CA ASN A 181 -17.88 -10.99 -15.34
C ASN A 181 -17.68 -11.77 -14.02
N TYR A 182 -16.67 -11.44 -13.20
CA TYR A 182 -16.39 -12.22 -11.99
C TYR A 182 -17.23 -11.77 -10.78
N LYS A 183 -18.22 -12.59 -10.42
CA LYS A 183 -18.84 -12.57 -9.08
C LYS A 183 -18.02 -13.50 -8.18
N LYS A 184 -17.32 -12.96 -7.17
CA LYS A 184 -16.58 -13.77 -6.18
C LYS A 184 -17.52 -14.81 -5.57
N LYS A 185 -17.38 -16.06 -6.03
CA LYS A 185 -17.97 -17.25 -5.42
C LYS A 185 -16.93 -17.81 -4.46
N GLY A 186 -16.89 -17.30 -3.23
CA GLY A 186 -15.98 -17.82 -2.20
C GLY A 186 -16.20 -17.17 -0.84
N GLU A 187 -16.28 -18.02 0.20
CA GLU A 187 -16.51 -17.72 1.62
C GLU A 187 -15.32 -17.04 2.33
N GLY A 188 -14.54 -16.22 1.61
CA GLY A 188 -13.49 -15.42 2.24
C GLY A 188 -14.11 -14.21 2.96
N MET A 189 -13.77 -13.99 4.23
CA MET A 189 -14.18 -12.80 4.98
C MET A 189 -13.77 -11.54 4.21
N LEU A 190 -14.75 -10.71 3.83
CA LEU A 190 -14.50 -9.43 3.15
C LEU A 190 -14.23 -8.33 4.18
N PRO A 191 -13.43 -7.31 3.84
CA PRO A 191 -13.12 -6.18 4.72
C PRO A 191 -14.28 -5.18 4.76
N VAL A 192 -15.45 -5.60 5.23
CA VAL A 192 -16.73 -4.89 5.07
C VAL A 192 -16.71 -3.42 5.49
N LYS A 193 -15.95 -3.08 6.54
CA LYS A 193 -15.86 -1.70 7.06
C LYS A 193 -15.00 -0.75 6.21
N TRP A 194 -14.22 -1.28 5.28
CA TRP A 194 -13.40 -0.53 4.31
C TRP A 194 -14.04 -0.45 2.93
N MET A 195 -15.09 -1.24 2.67
CA MET A 195 -15.72 -1.32 1.36
C MET A 195 -16.59 -0.10 1.08
N ALA A 196 -16.55 0.36 -0.17
CA ALA A 196 -17.43 1.40 -0.67
C ALA A 196 -18.89 0.92 -0.73
N ILE A 197 -19.84 1.86 -0.76
CA ILE A 197 -21.29 1.56 -0.81
C ILE A 197 -21.60 0.64 -1.99
N GLU A 198 -21.14 0.98 -3.20
CA GLU A 198 -21.35 0.20 -4.41
C GLU A 198 -20.68 -1.20 -4.37
N SER A 199 -19.62 -1.35 -3.57
CA SER A 199 -18.97 -2.65 -3.35
C SER A 199 -19.75 -3.52 -2.38
N LEU A 200 -20.41 -2.90 -1.38
CA LEU A 200 -21.26 -3.59 -0.41
C LEU A 200 -22.58 -4.04 -1.05
N THR A 201 -23.24 -3.17 -1.81
CA THR A 201 -24.57 -3.40 -2.40
C THR A 201 -24.49 -4.20 -3.70
N ASP A 202 -23.70 -3.71 -4.65
CA ASP A 202 -23.74 -4.16 -6.05
C ASP A 202 -22.53 -5.02 -6.43
N ARG A 203 -21.60 -5.22 -5.49
CA ARG A 203 -20.32 -5.91 -5.72
C ARG A 203 -19.49 -5.26 -6.83
N ILE A 204 -19.66 -3.95 -7.01
CA ILE A 204 -18.87 -3.16 -7.96
C ILE A 204 -17.56 -2.77 -7.29
N TYR A 205 -16.45 -3.00 -7.99
CA TYR A 205 -15.15 -2.56 -7.53
C TYR A 205 -14.40 -1.85 -8.65
N SER A 206 -13.74 -0.76 -8.29
CA SER A 206 -13.03 0.14 -9.20
C SER A 206 -11.91 0.87 -8.46
N SER A 207 -11.11 1.68 -9.18
CA SER A 207 -10.20 2.61 -8.49
C SER A 207 -10.95 3.58 -7.56
N GLN A 208 -12.21 3.92 -7.84
CA GLN A 208 -13.00 4.80 -6.96
C GLN A 208 -13.51 4.09 -5.69
N SER A 209 -13.68 2.75 -5.72
CA SER A 209 -13.92 2.00 -4.47
C SER A 209 -12.65 1.89 -3.63
N ASP A 210 -11.47 1.85 -4.25
CA ASP A 210 -10.20 1.95 -3.53
C ASP A 210 -9.99 3.36 -2.93
N VAL A 211 -10.44 4.43 -3.61
CA VAL A 211 -10.43 5.79 -3.05
C VAL A 211 -11.26 5.87 -1.77
N TRP A 212 -12.41 5.19 -1.72
CA TRP A 212 -13.19 5.10 -0.49
C TRP A 212 -12.40 4.40 0.63
N ALA A 213 -11.80 3.25 0.33
CA ALA A 213 -10.98 2.48 1.26
C ALA A 213 -9.74 3.28 1.74
N PHE A 214 -9.16 4.11 0.86
CA PHE A 214 -8.10 5.05 1.22
C PHE A 214 -8.56 6.09 2.25
N GLY A 215 -9.77 6.65 2.10
CA GLY A 215 -10.36 7.53 3.12
C GLY A 215 -10.52 6.84 4.48
N ILE A 216 -10.94 5.56 4.49
CA ILE A 216 -11.01 4.75 5.73
C ILE A 216 -9.61 4.53 6.31
N THR A 217 -8.62 4.23 5.48
CA THR A 217 -7.22 4.03 5.88
C THR A 217 -6.63 5.30 6.50
N MET A 218 -6.88 6.47 5.90
CA MET A 218 -6.48 7.75 6.49
C MET A 218 -7.19 7.97 7.84
N TRP A 219 -8.48 7.63 7.95
CA TRP A 219 -9.18 7.71 9.23
C TRP A 219 -8.56 6.80 10.29
N GLU A 220 -8.15 5.58 9.96
CA GLU A 220 -7.40 4.70 10.87
C GLU A 220 -6.09 5.37 11.34
N MET A 221 -5.35 5.98 10.42
CA MET A 221 -4.09 6.67 10.73
C MET A 221 -4.30 7.83 11.70
N PHE A 222 -5.19 8.76 11.38
CA PHE A 222 -5.44 9.96 12.19
C PHE A 222 -6.25 9.67 13.46
N SER A 223 -6.88 8.51 13.57
CA SER A 223 -7.48 8.03 14.82
C SER A 223 -6.51 7.24 15.69
N LEU A 224 -5.26 7.08 15.25
CA LEU A 224 -4.20 6.31 15.92
C LEU A 224 -4.57 4.83 16.07
N GLY A 225 -5.10 4.23 15.00
CA GLY A 225 -5.40 2.80 14.90
C GLY A 225 -6.74 2.39 15.49
N LYS A 226 -7.71 3.29 15.64
CA LYS A 226 -9.07 2.88 16.05
C LYS A 226 -9.73 2.04 14.96
N ALA A 227 -10.62 1.15 15.38
CA ALA A 227 -11.44 0.38 14.46
C ALA A 227 -12.47 1.30 13.76
N PRO A 228 -12.59 1.27 12.43
CA PRO A 228 -13.65 1.99 11.71
C PRO A 228 -15.04 1.56 12.18
N TYR A 229 -16.00 2.49 12.13
CA TYR A 229 -17.41 2.25 12.47
C TYR A 229 -17.61 1.33 13.70
N PRO A 230 -17.10 1.71 14.89
CA PRO A 230 -17.08 0.82 16.05
C PRO A 230 -18.49 0.44 16.52
N GLU A 231 -19.46 1.33 16.35
CA GLU A 231 -20.88 1.14 16.74
C GLU A 231 -21.66 0.23 15.78
N MET A 232 -21.09 -0.13 14.63
CA MET A 232 -21.79 -0.91 13.61
C MET A 232 -21.41 -2.38 13.76
N GLU A 233 -22.37 -3.18 14.27
CA GLU A 233 -22.19 -4.59 14.59
C GLU A 233 -22.40 -5.52 13.37
N ASP A 234 -23.31 -5.17 12.47
CA ASP A 234 -23.65 -5.97 11.28
C ASP A 234 -23.56 -5.18 9.96
N ILE A 235 -23.45 -5.93 8.87
CA ILE A 235 -23.28 -5.37 7.51
C ILE A 235 -24.54 -4.60 7.06
N GLY A 236 -25.73 -5.06 7.43
CA GLY A 236 -26.99 -4.43 7.05
C GLY A 236 -27.16 -3.06 7.70
N GLY A 237 -26.88 -2.97 9.01
CA GLY A 237 -26.83 -1.70 9.73
C GLY A 237 -25.82 -0.73 9.12
N LEU A 238 -24.62 -1.20 8.75
CA LEU A 238 -23.61 -0.38 8.10
C LEU A 238 -24.10 0.18 6.76
N ILE A 239 -24.69 -0.67 5.89
CA ILE A 239 -25.24 -0.25 4.61
C ILE A 239 -26.31 0.84 4.82
N GLN A 240 -27.27 0.60 5.70
CA GLN A 240 -28.36 1.55 5.98
C GLN A 240 -27.83 2.91 6.45
N HIS A 241 -26.83 2.91 7.34
CA HIS A 241 -26.20 4.14 7.82
C HIS A 241 -25.50 4.90 6.69
N LEU A 242 -24.73 4.20 5.84
CA LEU A 242 -23.98 4.80 4.75
C LEU A 242 -24.90 5.36 3.66
N GLU A 243 -25.95 4.63 3.29
CA GLU A 243 -26.99 5.06 2.33
C GLU A 243 -27.79 6.25 2.88
N GLY A 244 -28.02 6.30 4.20
CA GLY A 244 -28.60 7.46 4.89
C GLY A 244 -27.68 8.69 4.96
N GLY A 245 -26.48 8.62 4.38
CA GLY A 245 -25.48 9.71 4.39
C GLY A 245 -24.61 9.76 5.64
N GLY A 246 -24.78 8.83 6.57
CA GLY A 246 -23.97 8.71 7.78
C GLY A 246 -22.51 8.40 7.44
N ARG A 247 -21.59 9.05 8.16
CA ARG A 247 -20.13 8.88 8.04
C ARG A 247 -19.52 8.91 9.44
N MET A 248 -18.30 8.39 9.58
CA MET A 248 -17.56 8.47 10.85
C MET A 248 -17.27 9.92 11.23
N GLU A 249 -17.25 10.20 12.52
CA GLU A 249 -16.74 11.46 13.06
C GLU A 249 -15.25 11.60 12.72
N MET A 250 -14.83 12.80 12.31
CA MET A 250 -13.42 13.06 11.99
C MET A 250 -12.55 12.99 13.25
N PRO A 251 -11.39 12.32 13.22
CA PRO A 251 -10.48 12.30 14.36
C PRO A 251 -9.97 13.71 14.65
N ARG A 252 -9.87 14.07 15.93
CA ARG A 252 -9.36 15.39 16.37
C ARG A 252 -7.95 15.69 15.87
N ASN A 253 -7.17 14.64 15.66
CA ASN A 253 -5.79 14.74 15.22
C ASN A 253 -5.65 14.95 13.70
N ALA A 254 -6.76 14.94 12.94
CA ALA A 254 -6.76 15.26 11.52
C ALA A 254 -6.89 16.79 11.33
N PRO A 255 -5.90 17.46 10.70
CA PRO A 255 -6.04 18.86 10.31
C PRO A 255 -7.24 19.06 9.38
N ASN A 256 -7.86 20.24 9.42
CA ASN A 256 -9.09 20.55 8.68
C ASN A 256 -9.01 20.19 7.18
N GLY A 257 -7.91 20.52 6.51
CA GLY A 257 -7.76 20.19 5.08
C GLY A 257 -7.57 18.69 4.83
N VAL A 258 -6.94 17.96 5.74
CA VAL A 258 -6.87 16.50 5.68
C VAL A 258 -8.25 15.88 5.93
N ALA A 259 -9.00 16.38 6.92
CA ALA A 259 -10.38 15.96 7.18
C ALA A 259 -11.30 16.22 5.98
N GLU A 260 -11.08 17.33 5.26
CA GLU A 260 -11.77 17.63 4.00
C GLU A 260 -11.43 16.59 2.92
N ILE A 261 -10.15 16.23 2.76
CA ILE A 261 -9.72 15.19 1.82
C ILE A 261 -10.41 13.85 2.12
N ILE A 262 -10.38 13.41 3.38
CA ILE A 262 -11.06 12.17 3.83
C ILE A 262 -12.56 12.24 3.48
N SER A 263 -13.20 13.38 3.75
CA SER A 263 -14.63 13.59 3.46
C SER A 263 -14.94 13.52 1.96
N ARG A 264 -14.02 13.96 1.09
CA ARG A 264 -14.16 13.85 -0.38
C ARG A 264 -14.02 12.40 -0.85
N CYS A 265 -13.21 11.57 -0.20
CA CYS A 265 -13.12 10.13 -0.49
C CYS A 265 -14.42 9.37 -0.22
N TRP A 266 -15.26 9.84 0.72
CA TRP A 266 -16.50 9.17 1.12
C TRP A 266 -17.78 9.73 0.48
N LYS A 267 -17.66 10.45 -0.64
CA LYS A 267 -18.84 10.82 -1.42
C LYS A 267 -19.57 9.58 -1.90
N ALA A 268 -20.91 9.60 -1.81
CA ALA A 268 -21.73 8.45 -2.17
C ALA A 268 -21.56 8.09 -3.65
N ASP A 269 -21.68 9.08 -4.54
CA ASP A 269 -21.38 8.91 -5.97
C ASP A 269 -19.87 8.71 -6.19
N PRO A 270 -19.42 7.56 -6.73
CA PRO A 270 -18.02 7.30 -7.02
C PRO A 270 -17.41 8.31 -8.01
N ASN A 271 -18.18 8.90 -8.91
CA ASN A 271 -17.67 9.78 -9.96
C ASN A 271 -17.25 11.16 -9.45
N VAL A 272 -17.71 11.56 -8.26
CA VAL A 272 -17.33 12.84 -7.63
C VAL A 272 -16.22 12.67 -6.59
N ARG A 273 -15.78 11.43 -6.32
CA ARG A 273 -14.60 11.18 -5.49
C ARG A 273 -13.34 11.60 -6.29
N PRO A 274 -12.33 12.18 -5.64
CA PRO A 274 -11.08 12.52 -6.32
C PRO A 274 -10.36 11.27 -6.82
N THR A 275 -9.58 11.39 -7.90
CA THR A 275 -8.68 10.32 -8.34
C THR A 275 -7.45 10.24 -7.44
N PHE A 276 -6.70 9.14 -7.50
CA PHE A 276 -5.44 9.03 -6.74
C PHE A 276 -4.40 10.07 -7.15
N ALA A 277 -4.27 10.42 -8.44
CA ALA A 277 -3.45 11.55 -8.89
C ALA A 277 -3.87 12.88 -8.26
N GLN A 278 -5.18 13.14 -8.11
CA GLN A 278 -5.66 14.34 -7.44
C GLN A 278 -5.38 14.31 -5.94
N LEU A 279 -5.56 13.15 -5.29
CA LEU A 279 -5.26 12.97 -3.88
C LEU A 279 -3.76 13.14 -3.58
N GLU A 280 -2.90 12.60 -4.45
CA GLU A 280 -1.45 12.76 -4.39
C GLU A 280 -1.04 14.23 -4.41
N HIS A 281 -1.56 15.00 -5.36
CA HIS A 281 -1.33 16.44 -5.42
C HIS A 281 -1.87 17.16 -4.18
N MET A 282 -3.12 16.90 -3.80
CA MET A 282 -3.76 17.54 -2.64
C MET A 282 -3.02 17.28 -1.33
N LEU A 283 -2.48 16.07 -1.14
CA LEU A 283 -1.69 15.72 0.04
C LEU A 283 -0.24 16.23 -0.06
N GLY A 284 0.30 16.32 -1.28
CA GLY A 284 1.62 16.88 -1.55
C GLY A 284 1.74 18.33 -1.09
N ASP A 285 0.67 19.12 -1.18
CA ASP A 285 0.60 20.50 -0.68
C ASP A 285 0.81 20.61 0.85
N TRP A 286 0.61 19.52 1.59
CA TRP A 286 0.79 19.46 3.05
C TRP A 286 2.17 18.91 3.45
N VAL A 287 2.95 18.44 2.48
CA VAL A 287 4.32 17.94 2.67
C VAL A 287 5.30 19.01 2.24
N GLU A 288 6.34 19.23 3.04
CA GLU A 288 7.39 20.20 2.74
C GLU A 288 8.05 19.89 1.38
N GLU A 289 8.34 20.93 0.58
CA GLU A 289 8.90 20.77 -0.77
C GLU A 289 10.21 19.97 -0.79
N SER A 290 11.07 20.18 0.22
CA SER A 290 12.35 19.47 0.37
C SER A 290 12.15 17.96 0.55
N ILE A 291 11.18 17.58 1.39
CA ILE A 291 10.78 16.20 1.65
C ILE A 291 10.13 15.59 0.41
N ARG A 292 9.23 16.34 -0.24
CA ARG A 292 8.58 15.90 -1.48
C ARG A 292 9.60 15.59 -2.56
N THR A 293 10.57 16.49 -2.77
CA THR A 293 11.67 16.33 -3.73
C THR A 293 12.49 15.09 -3.43
N ASN A 294 12.91 14.91 -2.16
CA ASN A 294 13.64 13.71 -1.73
C ASN A 294 12.84 12.42 -1.99
N TYR A 295 11.53 12.40 -1.72
CA TYR A 295 10.67 11.25 -2.04
C TYR A 295 10.55 10.97 -3.54
N VAL A 296 10.58 11.99 -4.39
CA VAL A 296 10.60 11.79 -5.85
C VAL A 296 11.91 11.13 -6.27
N GLU A 297 13.05 11.64 -5.77
CA GLU A 297 14.38 11.11 -6.07
C GLU A 297 14.55 9.66 -5.59
N MET A 298 14.02 9.30 -4.41
CA MET A 298 14.06 7.93 -3.90
C MET A 298 13.32 6.90 -4.80
N ASN A 299 12.42 7.36 -5.69
CA ASN A 299 11.72 6.47 -6.63
C ASN A 299 12.52 6.20 -7.92
N GLU A 300 13.56 6.98 -8.22
CA GLU A 300 14.38 6.83 -9.44
C GLU A 300 14.94 5.42 -9.67
N PRO A 301 15.49 4.71 -8.66
CA PRO A 301 15.99 3.34 -8.85
C PRO A 301 14.89 2.34 -9.27
N TYR A 302 13.67 2.53 -8.77
CA TYR A 302 12.52 1.68 -9.09
C TYR A 302 12.03 1.95 -10.52
N SER A 303 11.96 3.22 -10.92
CA SER A 303 11.65 3.62 -12.30
C SER A 303 12.65 3.06 -13.31
N ARG A 304 13.96 3.12 -12.99
CA ARG A 304 15.01 2.55 -13.85
C ARG A 304 14.86 1.04 -14.02
N ARG A 305 14.62 0.31 -12.92
CA ARG A 305 14.37 -1.15 -12.96
C ARG A 305 13.18 -1.51 -13.84
N ASN A 306 12.11 -0.70 -13.82
CA ASN A 306 10.98 -0.90 -14.72
C ASN A 306 11.34 -0.69 -16.19
N ALA A 307 12.11 0.37 -16.49
CA ALA A 307 12.55 0.66 -17.85
C ALA A 307 13.48 -0.45 -18.41
N GLU A 308 14.43 -0.92 -17.61
CA GLU A 308 15.31 -2.04 -17.96
C GLU A 308 14.50 -3.32 -18.23
N ARG A 309 13.53 -3.63 -17.37
CA ARG A 309 12.66 -4.79 -17.56
C ARG A 309 11.83 -4.71 -18.84
N PHE A 310 11.32 -3.52 -19.17
CA PHE A 310 10.60 -3.31 -20.43
C PHE A 310 11.53 -3.45 -21.64
N GLY A 311 12.74 -2.91 -21.57
CA GLY A 311 13.77 -3.06 -22.60
C GLY A 311 14.08 -4.54 -22.87
N ASN A 312 14.33 -5.32 -21.81
CA ASN A 312 14.60 -6.76 -21.95
C ASN A 312 13.44 -7.53 -22.59
N LEU A 313 12.18 -7.19 -22.25
CA LEU A 313 11.00 -7.81 -22.87
C LEU A 313 10.90 -7.49 -24.36
N VAL A 314 11.24 -6.27 -24.77
CA VAL A 314 11.28 -5.88 -26.18
C VAL A 314 12.40 -6.64 -26.89
N ASP A 315 13.58 -6.74 -26.29
CA ASP A 315 14.72 -7.47 -26.88
C ASP A 315 14.43 -8.96 -27.03
N GLU A 316 13.79 -9.59 -26.04
CA GLU A 316 13.32 -10.99 -26.13
C GLU A 316 12.30 -11.18 -27.26
N PHE A 317 11.33 -10.28 -27.37
CA PHE A 317 10.32 -10.33 -28.44
C PHE A 317 10.96 -10.18 -29.83
N MET A 318 11.86 -9.20 -29.99
CA MET A 318 12.59 -8.97 -31.25
C MET A 318 13.52 -10.15 -31.58
N SER A 319 14.10 -10.79 -30.57
CA SER A 319 14.93 -11.99 -30.74
C SER A 319 14.12 -13.21 -31.18
N GLN A 320 12.87 -13.35 -30.72
CA GLN A 320 11.93 -14.39 -31.16
C GLN A 320 11.42 -14.15 -32.60
N GLU A 321 11.24 -12.89 -33.01
CA GLU A 321 10.90 -12.55 -34.40
C GLU A 321 12.08 -12.75 -35.37
N SER A 322 13.31 -12.47 -34.94
CA SER A 322 14.52 -12.70 -35.76
C SER A 322 14.90 -14.18 -35.93
N SER A 323 14.42 -15.05 -35.05
CA SER A 323 14.64 -16.51 -35.12
C SER A 323 13.54 -17.26 -35.90
N THR A 324 12.43 -16.60 -36.26
CA THR A 324 11.34 -17.17 -37.06
C THR A 324 11.53 -17.00 -38.59
N SER A 325 12.64 -16.43 -39.04
CA SER A 325 12.97 -16.29 -40.49
C SER A 325 13.82 -17.43 -41.08
N GLN A 326 13.97 -18.57 -40.41
CA GLN A 326 14.54 -19.77 -41.05
C GLN A 326 13.42 -20.67 -41.60
N GLN A 327 13.51 -20.96 -42.91
CA GLN A 327 12.57 -21.77 -43.69
C GLN A 327 12.21 -23.13 -43.06
N PRO A 328 11.03 -23.68 -43.36
CA PRO A 328 10.56 -24.94 -42.79
C PRO A 328 11.33 -26.13 -43.38
N THR A 329 12.18 -26.77 -42.58
CA THR A 329 12.57 -28.15 -42.85
C THR A 329 11.50 -29.09 -42.30
N THR A 330 10.86 -29.79 -43.24
CA THR A 330 9.97 -30.94 -43.06
C THR A 330 10.37 -31.85 -41.91
N GLY A 331 9.45 -32.14 -40.99
CA GLY A 331 9.66 -33.11 -39.91
C GLY A 331 8.42 -33.35 -39.07
N TYR A 332 7.48 -34.13 -39.61
CA TYR A 332 6.44 -34.92 -38.94
C TYR A 332 5.76 -34.36 -37.68
N VAL A 333 4.50 -33.95 -37.87
CA VAL A 333 3.48 -33.92 -36.82
C VAL A 333 3.20 -35.36 -36.38
N ASN A 334 3.26 -35.63 -35.08
CA ASN A 334 2.55 -36.78 -34.50
C ASN A 334 1.51 -36.26 -33.51
N VAL A 335 0.25 -36.35 -33.93
CA VAL A 335 -0.95 -36.16 -33.11
C VAL A 335 -1.28 -37.52 -32.50
N GLN A 336 -1.39 -37.59 -31.18
CA GLN A 336 -2.31 -38.48 -30.43
C GLN A 336 -2.19 -38.09 -28.94
N GLU A 337 -3.17 -37.35 -28.39
CA GLU A 337 -4.34 -37.85 -27.63
C GLU A 337 -3.93 -38.18 -26.16
N VAL A 338 -4.48 -37.62 -25.07
CA VAL A 338 -5.75 -36.91 -24.74
C VAL A 338 -5.47 -35.94 -23.59
#